data_AF-D5QFL3-F1
#
_entry.id   AF-D5QFL3-F1
#
_cell.length_a   1.000
_cell.length_b   1.000
_cell.length_c   1.000
_cell.angle_alpha   90.00
_cell.angle_beta   90.00
_cell.angle_gamma   90.00
#
_symmetry.space_group_name_H-M   'P 1'
#
loop_
_entity.id
_entity.type
_entity.pdbx_description
1 polymer ?
#
loop_
_entity_poly.entity_id
_entity_poly.type
_entity_poly.pdbx_seq_one_letter_code
_entity_poly.pdbx_strand_id
1 'polypeptide(L)'
;MVANNVVAHVPDLHDFLEGFKILLAPGGVITFEFPHLLKLMQEYQFDTIYHEHFSYISLLVIRRALFNHGLRVFDVEQLPTHGGSLRVYATHEENTTLQENPAVNALCMEEREFGLESLDTYDQFSKSVVNIKCNILQFLIDAHQNGKVVVGYGAPAKGNTLLNYCGVGPELLSFTVDASPHKQNMLLPGTRIPVLAPDAIREKKPDFVLILPWNLKNEIIDTMSYIREWGGKFVTPIPGIEIL
;
A
#
# COMPACT_ATOMS: atom_id res chain seq x y z
N MET A 1 20.09 -12.82 9.13
CA MET A 1 18.83 -13.45 8.64
C MET A 1 17.95 -12.37 8.05
N VAL A 2 17.05 -12.70 7.11
CA VAL A 2 16.25 -11.71 6.38
C VAL A 2 14.79 -12.16 6.31
N ALA A 3 13.86 -11.23 6.51
CA ALA A 3 12.42 -11.42 6.37
C ALA A 3 11.80 -10.19 5.70
N ASN A 4 11.63 -10.25 4.38
CA ASN A 4 11.10 -9.12 3.60
C ASN A 4 9.64 -9.37 3.23
N ASN A 5 8.79 -8.40 3.56
CA ASN A 5 7.36 -8.37 3.25
C ASN A 5 6.59 -9.61 3.74
N VAL A 6 7.08 -10.28 4.78
CA VAL A 6 6.46 -11.49 5.35
C VAL A 6 5.87 -11.24 6.73
N VAL A 7 6.49 -10.42 7.58
CA VAL A 7 6.07 -10.20 8.98
C VAL A 7 4.61 -9.75 9.07
N ALA A 8 4.18 -8.87 8.16
CA ALA A 8 2.81 -8.37 8.09
C ALA A 8 1.76 -9.43 7.72
N HIS A 9 2.18 -10.59 7.18
CA HIS A 9 1.32 -11.68 6.73
C HIS A 9 1.20 -12.81 7.75
N VAL A 10 2.01 -12.80 8.83
CA VAL A 10 2.04 -13.90 9.80
C VAL A 10 1.02 -13.64 10.92
N PRO A 11 -0.01 -14.50 11.10
CA PRO A 11 -1.00 -14.31 12.15
C PRO A 11 -0.43 -14.44 13.56
N ASP A 12 0.46 -15.43 13.78
CA ASP A 12 1.17 -15.60 15.04
C ASP A 12 2.53 -14.90 14.98
N LEU A 13 2.51 -13.58 15.19
CA LEU A 13 3.72 -12.77 15.19
C LEU A 13 4.70 -13.20 16.30
N HIS A 14 4.20 -13.69 17.44
CA HIS A 14 5.07 -14.00 18.57
C HIS A 14 5.87 -15.28 18.34
N ASP A 15 5.22 -16.36 17.90
CA ASP A 15 5.88 -17.61 17.51
C ASP A 15 6.92 -17.36 16.40
N PHE A 16 6.54 -16.54 15.42
CA PHE A 16 7.42 -16.16 14.32
C PHE A 16 8.70 -15.47 14.81
N LEU A 17 8.58 -14.47 15.68
CA LEU A 17 9.73 -13.72 16.21
C LEU A 17 10.60 -14.56 17.16
N GLU A 18 10.01 -15.47 17.93
CA GLU A 18 10.74 -16.41 18.79
C GLU A 18 11.67 -17.31 17.95
N GLY A 19 11.18 -17.79 16.80
CA GLY A 19 12.00 -18.56 15.85
C GLY A 19 13.26 -17.81 15.40
N PHE A 20 13.19 -16.49 15.19
CA PHE A 20 14.37 -15.69 14.87
C PHE A 20 15.36 -15.61 16.04
N LYS A 21 14.88 -15.46 17.28
CA LYS A 21 15.76 -15.46 18.48
C LYS A 21 16.53 -16.78 18.60
N ILE A 22 15.89 -17.92 18.30
CA ILE A 22 16.52 -19.24 18.37
C ILE A 22 17.58 -19.43 17.29
N LEU A 23 17.29 -19.00 16.05
CA LEU A 23 18.15 -19.25 14.89
C LEU A 23 19.29 -18.24 14.73
N LEU A 24 19.18 -17.05 15.35
CA LEU A 24 20.18 -16.01 15.21
C LEU A 24 21.48 -16.41 15.94
N ALA A 25 22.63 -16.21 15.28
CA ALA A 25 23.93 -16.37 15.92
C ALA A 25 24.16 -15.27 16.98
N PRO A 26 25.00 -15.49 18.01
CA PRO A 26 25.18 -14.53 19.11
C PRO A 26 25.55 -13.09 18.70
N GLY A 27 26.31 -12.92 17.60
CA GLY A 27 26.64 -11.60 17.02
C GLY A 27 25.85 -11.26 15.75
N GLY A 28 24.77 -12.00 15.48
CA GLY A 28 24.01 -11.93 14.25
C GLY A 28 23.11 -10.70 14.17
N VAL A 29 22.71 -10.38 12.93
CA VAL A 29 21.73 -9.34 12.62
C VAL A 29 20.56 -9.96 11.86
N ILE A 30 19.36 -9.50 12.21
CA ILE A 30 18.10 -9.79 11.51
C ILE A 30 17.64 -8.52 10.82
N THR A 31 17.15 -8.65 9.59
CA THR A 31 16.42 -7.57 8.92
C THR A 31 14.97 -7.96 8.68
N PHE A 32 14.07 -7.03 9.00
CA PHE A 32 12.64 -7.13 8.70
C PHE A 32 12.26 -5.98 7.78
N GLU A 33 11.60 -6.27 6.66
CA GLU A 33 11.03 -5.24 5.78
C GLU A 33 9.51 -5.40 5.71
N PHE A 34 8.76 -4.31 5.87
CA PHE A 34 7.30 -4.30 5.79
C PHE A 34 6.74 -2.90 5.51
N PRO A 35 5.51 -2.78 4.95
CA PRO A 35 4.85 -1.49 4.76
C PRO A 35 4.72 -0.71 6.07
N HIS A 36 4.99 0.59 6.02
CA HIS A 36 5.04 1.45 7.20
C HIS A 36 3.65 1.98 7.56
N LEU A 37 3.14 1.66 8.77
CA LEU A 37 1.83 2.14 9.22
C LEU A 37 1.71 3.68 9.16
N LEU A 38 2.76 4.41 9.51
CA LEU A 38 2.73 5.88 9.44
C LEU A 38 2.47 6.37 8.01
N LYS A 39 3.14 5.79 7.00
CA LYS A 39 2.95 6.17 5.59
C LYS A 39 1.56 5.79 5.09
N LEU A 40 1.07 4.60 5.46
CA LEU A 40 -0.31 4.20 5.19
C LEU A 40 -1.30 5.25 5.70
N MET A 41 -1.12 5.73 6.93
CA MET A 41 -2.02 6.71 7.53
C MET A 41 -1.86 8.13 6.96
N GLN A 42 -0.61 8.59 6.76
CA GLN A 42 -0.31 9.91 6.18
C GLN A 42 -0.82 10.04 4.74
N GLU A 43 -0.72 8.97 3.96
CA GLU A 43 -1.07 8.95 2.54
C GLU A 43 -2.40 8.23 2.26
N TYR A 44 -3.18 7.93 3.29
CA TYR A 44 -4.50 7.30 3.19
C TYR A 44 -4.53 6.03 2.32
N GLN A 45 -3.51 5.19 2.40
CA GLN A 45 -3.35 3.98 1.59
C GLN A 45 -4.25 2.82 2.10
N PHE A 46 -5.52 3.11 2.38
CA PHE A 46 -6.49 2.15 2.92
C PHE A 46 -6.76 0.98 1.98
N ASP A 47 -6.46 1.15 0.69
CA ASP A 47 -6.56 0.10 -0.31
C ASP A 47 -5.52 -1.03 -0.09
N THR A 48 -4.45 -0.76 0.67
CA THR A 48 -3.52 -1.77 1.15
C THR A 48 -4.08 -2.64 2.28
N ILE A 49 -5.32 -2.38 2.73
CA ILE A 49 -6.00 -3.19 3.75
C ILE A 49 -6.79 -4.32 3.09
N TYR A 50 -6.23 -5.52 3.05
CA TYR A 50 -6.86 -6.71 2.46
C TYR A 50 -6.41 -8.00 3.17
N HIS A 51 -7.06 -9.13 2.85
CA HIS A 51 -6.94 -10.37 3.64
C HIS A 51 -5.52 -10.93 3.80
N GLU A 52 -4.62 -10.72 2.84
CA GLU A 52 -3.24 -11.18 2.96
C GLU A 52 -2.43 -10.34 3.97
N HIS A 53 -2.77 -9.06 4.13
CA HIS A 53 -2.16 -8.17 5.12
C HIS A 53 -2.87 -8.29 6.47
N PHE A 54 -2.38 -9.21 7.31
CA PHE A 54 -2.94 -9.44 8.64
C PHE A 54 -2.60 -8.30 9.62
N SER A 55 -1.41 -7.73 9.51
CA SER A 55 -0.88 -6.72 10.41
C SER A 55 -0.38 -5.47 9.66
N TYR A 56 -0.62 -4.29 10.25
CA TYR A 56 -0.09 -3.00 9.77
C TYR A 56 0.85 -2.46 10.85
N ILE A 57 2.14 -2.45 10.56
CA ILE A 57 3.18 -2.40 11.59
C ILE A 57 3.88 -1.04 11.60
N SER A 58 4.02 -0.47 12.79
CA SER A 58 4.85 0.71 13.08
C SER A 58 6.19 0.30 13.70
N LEU A 59 7.16 1.21 13.72
CA LEU A 59 8.41 1.00 14.45
C LEU A 59 8.14 0.78 15.95
N LEU A 60 7.22 1.54 16.54
CA LEU A 60 6.81 1.39 17.94
C LEU A 60 6.35 -0.04 18.27
N VAL A 61 5.54 -0.65 17.40
CA VAL A 61 5.01 -2.01 17.58
C VAL A 61 6.10 -3.05 17.41
N ILE A 62 6.85 -3.04 16.29
CA ILE A 62 7.85 -4.07 16.04
C ILE A 62 8.99 -4.03 17.07
N ARG A 63 9.37 -2.83 17.52
CA ARG A 63 10.41 -2.65 18.54
C ARG A 63 9.98 -3.30 19.86
N ARG A 64 8.72 -3.11 20.26
CA ARG A 64 8.15 -3.74 21.46
C ARG A 64 8.03 -5.25 21.32
N ALA A 65 7.56 -5.73 20.15
CA ALA A 65 7.40 -7.15 19.89
C ALA A 65 8.75 -7.90 19.91
N LEU A 66 9.78 -7.32 19.28
CA LEU A 66 11.15 -7.86 19.32
C LEU A 66 11.73 -7.88 20.74
N PHE A 67 11.54 -6.78 21.47
CA PHE A 67 12.05 -6.66 22.86
C PHE A 67 11.49 -7.76 23.77
N ASN A 68 10.20 -8.06 23.65
CA ASN A 68 9.56 -9.14 24.40
C ASN A 68 10.14 -10.54 24.10
N HIS A 69 10.90 -10.68 23.02
CA HIS A 69 11.56 -11.91 22.59
C HIS A 69 13.10 -11.85 22.70
N GLY A 70 13.64 -10.93 23.52
CA GLY A 70 15.08 -10.81 23.76
C GLY A 70 15.87 -10.35 22.53
N LEU A 71 15.21 -9.61 21.63
CA LEU A 71 15.80 -8.96 20.46
C LEU A 71 15.62 -7.45 20.59
N ARG A 72 16.57 -6.66 20.12
CA ARG A 72 16.47 -5.20 20.09
C ARG A 72 16.74 -4.64 18.71
N VAL A 73 15.97 -3.63 18.35
CA VAL A 73 16.21 -2.81 17.16
C VAL A 73 17.41 -1.91 17.43
N PHE A 74 18.34 -1.82 16.48
CA PHE A 74 19.47 -0.90 16.57
C PHE A 74 19.59 0.01 15.34
N ASP A 75 18.92 -0.28 14.23
CA ASP A 75 18.91 0.60 13.07
C ASP A 75 17.59 0.51 12.29
N VAL A 76 17.28 1.54 11.50
CA VAL A 76 16.08 1.61 10.67
C VAL A 76 16.30 2.42 9.40
N GLU A 77 15.76 1.93 8.29
CA GLU A 77 15.72 2.61 7.00
C GLU A 77 14.27 2.80 6.54
N GLN A 78 13.95 3.99 6.03
CA GLN A 78 12.69 4.24 5.32
C GLN A 78 12.91 4.01 3.82
N LEU A 79 12.05 3.21 3.20
CA LEU A 79 12.14 2.82 1.80
C LEU A 79 10.90 3.30 1.03
N PRO A 80 11.04 3.74 -0.24
CA PRO A 80 9.89 4.18 -1.04
C PRO A 80 9.04 3.01 -1.59
N THR A 81 9.49 1.77 -1.40
CA THR A 81 8.83 0.57 -1.91
C THR A 81 7.43 0.40 -1.31
N HIS A 82 6.50 -0.12 -2.11
CA HIS A 82 5.12 -0.41 -1.72
C HIS A 82 4.31 0.78 -1.14
N GLY A 83 4.69 2.02 -1.47
CA GLY A 83 4.04 3.22 -0.92
C GLY A 83 4.67 3.72 0.38
N GLY A 84 5.83 3.20 0.76
CA GLY A 84 6.48 3.51 2.03
C GLY A 84 6.60 2.27 2.89
N SER A 85 7.83 1.83 3.09
CA SER A 85 8.17 0.66 3.91
C SER A 85 9.25 1.01 4.92
N LEU A 86 9.32 0.24 6.00
CA LEU A 86 10.47 0.23 6.90
C LEU A 86 11.31 -1.00 6.64
N ARG A 87 12.62 -0.83 6.69
CA ARG A 87 13.56 -1.92 6.98
C ARG A 87 14.14 -1.70 8.37
N VAL A 88 13.90 -2.65 9.26
CA VAL A 88 14.35 -2.62 10.65
C VAL A 88 15.47 -3.62 10.83
N TYR A 89 16.55 -3.19 11.48
CA TYR A 89 17.69 -4.03 11.83
C TYR A 89 17.65 -4.35 13.32
N ALA A 90 17.66 -5.64 13.64
CA ALA A 90 17.60 -6.14 15.00
C ALA A 90 18.75 -7.10 15.30
N THR A 91 19.10 -7.19 16.58
CA THR A 91 20.10 -8.15 17.08
C THR A 91 19.64 -8.67 18.44
N HIS A 92 20.38 -9.61 19.01
CA HIS A 92 20.19 -10.04 20.40
C HIS A 92 20.28 -8.84 21.35
N GLU A 93 19.37 -8.77 22.33
CA GLU A 93 19.40 -7.71 23.33
C GLU A 93 20.76 -7.63 24.04
N GLU A 94 21.35 -8.79 24.32
CA GLU A 94 22.63 -8.96 25.01
C GLU A 94 23.84 -8.52 24.17
N ASN A 95 23.68 -8.38 22.85
CA ASN A 95 24.75 -7.96 21.96
C ASN A 95 24.95 -6.44 22.03
N THR A 96 25.85 -5.95 22.88
CA THR A 96 26.09 -4.51 23.08
C THR A 96 27.04 -3.88 22.06
N THR A 97 27.61 -4.64 21.12
CA THR A 97 28.59 -4.11 20.16
C THR A 97 27.95 -3.20 19.11
N LEU A 98 26.65 -3.36 18.84
CA LEU A 98 25.90 -2.58 17.85
C LEU A 98 25.13 -1.44 18.53
N GLN A 99 25.63 -0.20 18.42
CA GLN A 99 24.95 0.94 19.03
C GLN A 99 23.62 1.26 18.32
N GLU A 100 22.62 1.74 19.07
CA GLU A 100 21.36 2.19 18.48
C GLU A 100 21.59 3.48 17.67
N ASN A 101 21.23 3.45 16.39
CA ASN A 101 21.28 4.59 15.50
C ASN A 101 20.25 5.65 15.96
N PRO A 102 20.63 6.94 16.06
CA PRO A 102 19.69 8.02 16.37
C PRO A 102 18.42 8.04 15.51
N ALA A 103 18.48 7.51 14.28
CA ALA A 103 17.32 7.36 13.39
C ALA A 103 16.18 6.55 14.01
N VAL A 104 16.48 5.55 14.86
CA VAL A 104 15.47 4.72 15.55
C VAL A 104 14.63 5.59 16.48
N ASN A 105 15.29 6.40 17.32
CA ASN A 105 14.58 7.26 18.26
C ASN A 105 13.86 8.41 17.53
N ALA A 106 14.48 8.99 16.50
CA ALA A 106 13.86 10.01 15.67
C ALA A 106 12.53 9.54 15.08
N LEU A 107 12.51 8.35 14.47
CA LEU A 107 11.30 7.77 13.88
C LEU A 107 10.26 7.37 14.95
N CYS A 108 10.69 6.88 16.12
CA CYS A 108 9.78 6.62 17.24
C CYS A 108 9.10 7.90 17.75
N MET A 109 9.80 9.04 17.77
CA MET A 109 9.20 10.33 18.13
C MET A 109 8.20 10.78 17.05
N GLU A 110 8.55 10.67 15.77
CA GLU A 110 7.64 10.99 14.65
C GLU A 110 6.34 10.19 14.73
N GLU A 111 6.42 8.88 14.98
CA GLU A 111 5.24 8.02 15.13
C GLU A 111 4.37 8.40 16.33
N ARG A 112 4.97 8.83 17.45
CA ARG A 112 4.24 9.29 18.64
C ARG A 112 3.61 10.66 18.43
N GLU A 113 4.32 11.58 17.80
CA GLU A 113 3.83 12.92 17.47
C GLU A 113 2.65 12.86 16.50
N PHE A 114 2.68 11.93 15.54
CA PHE A 114 1.53 11.64 14.68
C PHE A 114 0.36 11.02 15.45
N GLY A 115 0.62 10.40 16.60
CA GLY A 115 -0.39 9.82 17.48
C GLY A 115 -0.72 8.36 17.18
N LEU A 116 0.23 7.55 16.69
CA LEU A 116 -0.01 6.12 16.42
C LEU A 116 -0.38 5.30 17.68
N GLU A 117 -0.13 5.82 18.88
CA GLU A 117 -0.56 5.23 20.16
C GLU A 117 -1.94 5.74 20.65
N SER A 118 -2.62 6.60 19.89
CA SER A 118 -3.93 7.17 20.23
C SER A 118 -5.04 6.66 19.31
N LEU A 119 -6.16 6.20 19.90
CA LEU A 119 -7.35 5.78 19.13
C LEU A 119 -7.96 6.91 18.32
N ASP A 120 -7.90 8.15 18.81
CA ASP A 120 -8.45 9.32 18.10
C ASP A 120 -7.83 9.49 16.71
N THR A 121 -6.54 9.17 16.55
CA THR A 121 -5.83 9.23 15.26
C THR A 121 -6.46 8.25 14.25
N TYR A 122 -6.84 7.05 14.69
CA TYR A 122 -7.49 6.05 13.85
C TYR A 122 -8.94 6.41 13.52
N ASP A 123 -9.66 7.03 14.46
CA ASP A 123 -11.01 7.54 14.21
C ASP A 123 -11.00 8.67 13.16
N GLN A 124 -10.02 9.57 13.21
CA GLN A 124 -9.86 10.61 12.20
C GLN A 124 -9.45 10.02 10.84
N PHE A 125 -8.54 9.04 10.83
CA PHE A 125 -8.19 8.32 9.61
C PHE A 125 -9.43 7.69 8.96
N SER A 126 -10.28 7.01 9.74
CA SER A 126 -11.52 6.42 9.23
C SER A 126 -12.46 7.46 8.60
N LYS A 127 -12.59 8.66 9.19
CA LYS A 127 -13.39 9.75 8.61
C LYS A 127 -12.79 10.25 7.30
N SER A 128 -11.48 10.42 7.23
CA SER A 128 -10.79 10.82 6.01
C SER A 128 -10.95 9.78 4.89
N VAL A 129 -10.86 8.48 5.21
CA VAL A 129 -11.11 7.39 4.26
C VAL A 129 -12.52 7.46 3.68
N VAL A 130 -13.54 7.76 4.48
CA VAL A 130 -14.92 7.97 3.99
C VAL A 130 -15.00 9.17 3.05
N ASN A 131 -14.34 10.28 3.38
CA ASN A 131 -14.31 11.46 2.51
C ASN A 131 -13.62 11.16 1.17
N ILE A 132 -12.51 10.41 1.18
CA ILE A 132 -11.81 9.99 -0.04
C ILE A 132 -12.72 9.09 -0.89
N LYS A 133 -13.42 8.13 -0.29
CA LYS A 133 -14.43 7.32 -0.98
C LYS A 133 -15.50 8.20 -1.65
N CYS A 134 -16.06 9.17 -0.92
CA CYS A 134 -17.05 10.08 -1.47
C CYS A 134 -16.50 10.87 -2.66
N ASN A 135 -15.27 11.37 -2.58
CA ASN A 135 -14.62 12.11 -3.67
C ASN A 135 -14.35 11.22 -4.91
N ILE A 136 -13.92 9.97 -4.71
CA ILE A 136 -13.74 9.00 -5.79
C ILE A 136 -15.08 8.73 -6.49
N LEU A 137 -16.14 8.48 -5.72
CA LEU A 137 -17.48 8.25 -6.27
C LEU A 137 -18.01 9.47 -7.01
N GLN A 138 -17.85 10.66 -6.43
CA GLN A 138 -18.27 11.92 -7.05
C GLN A 138 -17.58 12.09 -8.41
N PHE A 139 -16.26 11.90 -8.48
CA PHE A 139 -15.51 11.97 -9.73
C PHE A 139 -16.05 10.99 -10.78
N LEU A 140 -16.27 9.73 -10.42
CA LEU A 140 -16.76 8.70 -11.36
C LEU A 140 -18.19 8.98 -11.83
N ILE A 141 -19.07 9.41 -10.92
CA ILE A 141 -20.46 9.78 -11.23
C ILE A 141 -20.49 11.00 -12.15
N ASP A 142 -19.69 12.03 -11.85
CA ASP A 142 -19.61 13.23 -12.67
C ASP A 142 -19.09 12.90 -14.07
N ALA A 143 -18.05 12.06 -14.17
CA ALA A 143 -17.56 11.58 -15.47
C ALA A 143 -18.68 10.88 -16.24
N HIS A 144 -19.38 9.93 -15.61
CA HIS A 144 -20.49 9.20 -16.24
C HIS A 144 -21.62 10.15 -16.72
N GLN A 145 -22.07 11.08 -15.87
CA GLN A 145 -23.13 12.05 -16.20
C GLN A 145 -22.75 12.99 -17.35
N ASN A 146 -21.46 13.32 -17.48
CA ASN A 146 -20.94 14.14 -18.57
C ASN A 146 -20.57 13.32 -19.83
N GLY A 147 -20.97 12.04 -19.88
CA GLY A 147 -20.68 11.15 -21.01
C GLY A 147 -19.20 10.83 -21.18
N LYS A 148 -18.39 11.00 -20.13
CA LYS A 148 -16.97 10.72 -20.11
C LYS A 148 -16.71 9.26 -19.81
N VAL A 149 -15.73 8.68 -20.50
CA VAL A 149 -15.35 7.28 -20.33
C VAL A 149 -14.19 7.17 -19.35
N VAL A 150 -14.38 6.39 -18.28
CA VAL A 150 -13.33 6.03 -17.31
C VAL A 150 -13.02 4.54 -17.42
N VAL A 151 -11.74 4.21 -17.52
CA VAL A 151 -11.22 2.83 -17.46
C VAL A 151 -10.12 2.72 -16.42
N GLY A 152 -9.86 1.52 -15.93
CA GLY A 152 -8.76 1.24 -15.01
C GLY A 152 -7.46 0.87 -15.73
N TYR A 153 -6.35 1.12 -15.06
CA TYR A 153 -5.05 0.50 -15.37
C TYR A 153 -4.57 -0.31 -14.17
N GLY A 154 -4.18 -1.55 -14.43
CA GLY A 154 -3.78 -2.58 -13.48
C GLY A 154 -4.95 -3.30 -12.81
N ALA A 155 -4.71 -4.53 -12.38
CA ALA A 155 -5.60 -5.31 -11.53
C ALA A 155 -4.86 -5.80 -10.27
N PRO A 156 -4.28 -4.91 -9.42
CA PRO A 156 -3.60 -5.32 -8.20
C PRO A 156 -4.58 -5.70 -7.09
N ALA A 157 -4.14 -6.50 -6.10
CA ALA A 157 -4.95 -6.86 -4.94
C ALA A 157 -5.56 -5.63 -4.24
N LYS A 158 -4.74 -4.61 -3.98
CA LYS A 158 -5.20 -3.33 -3.38
C LYS A 158 -6.29 -2.60 -4.18
N GLY A 159 -6.22 -2.68 -5.51
CA GLY A 159 -7.24 -2.10 -6.39
C GLY A 159 -8.62 -2.72 -6.14
N ASN A 160 -8.67 -4.01 -5.78
CA ASN A 160 -9.92 -4.67 -5.44
C ASN A 160 -10.49 -4.17 -4.12
N THR A 161 -9.67 -3.94 -3.09
CA THR A 161 -10.15 -3.30 -1.84
C THR A 161 -10.74 -1.94 -2.13
N LEU A 162 -10.02 -1.08 -2.87
CA LEU A 162 -10.48 0.26 -3.23
C LEU A 162 -11.86 0.22 -3.89
N LEU A 163 -12.00 -0.57 -4.97
CA LEU A 163 -13.20 -0.60 -5.78
C LEU A 163 -14.38 -1.25 -5.04
N ASN A 164 -14.16 -2.34 -4.28
CA ASN A 164 -15.21 -2.96 -3.47
C ASN A 164 -15.67 -2.03 -2.34
N TYR A 165 -14.72 -1.40 -1.61
CA TYR A 165 -15.07 -0.47 -0.53
C TYR A 165 -15.85 0.74 -1.06
N CYS A 166 -15.44 1.28 -2.21
CA CYS A 166 -16.16 2.39 -2.85
C CYS A 166 -17.50 1.95 -3.46
N GLY A 167 -17.68 0.68 -3.80
CA GLY A 167 -18.88 0.18 -4.49
C GLY A 167 -18.88 0.53 -5.97
N VAL A 168 -17.71 0.51 -6.61
CA VAL A 168 -17.54 0.86 -8.03
C VAL A 168 -17.73 -0.38 -8.90
N GLY A 169 -18.75 -0.36 -9.76
CA GLY A 169 -19.02 -1.40 -10.74
C GLY A 169 -18.66 -1.01 -12.19
N PRO A 170 -18.91 -1.92 -13.16
CA PRO A 170 -18.62 -1.70 -14.57
C PRO A 170 -19.39 -0.53 -15.21
N GLU A 171 -20.47 -0.07 -14.59
CA GLU A 171 -21.23 1.11 -14.99
C GLU A 171 -20.46 2.43 -14.79
N LEU A 172 -19.53 2.47 -13.83
CA LEU A 172 -18.67 3.61 -13.55
C LEU A 172 -17.22 3.41 -14.03
N LEU A 173 -16.74 2.17 -14.07
CA LEU A 173 -15.41 1.80 -14.56
C LEU A 173 -15.52 0.66 -15.57
N SER A 174 -15.61 0.98 -16.86
CA SER A 174 -16.05 0.03 -17.90
C SER A 174 -15.23 -1.27 -17.97
N PHE A 175 -13.93 -1.15 -17.81
CA PHE A 175 -12.97 -2.26 -17.68
C PHE A 175 -11.70 -1.74 -17.03
N THR A 176 -10.82 -2.64 -16.60
CA THR A 176 -9.42 -2.33 -16.33
C THR A 176 -8.53 -3.12 -17.29
N VAL A 177 -7.31 -2.63 -17.55
CA VAL A 177 -6.30 -3.43 -18.28
C VAL A 177 -5.22 -3.93 -17.32
N ASP A 178 -4.59 -5.07 -17.60
CA ASP A 178 -3.39 -5.49 -16.86
C ASP A 178 -2.37 -6.10 -17.83
N ALA A 179 -1.09 -5.78 -17.61
CA ALA A 179 0.00 -6.29 -18.44
C ALA A 179 0.21 -7.80 -18.28
N SER A 180 -0.19 -8.38 -17.14
CA SER A 180 -0.10 -9.82 -16.89
C SER A 180 -1.13 -10.59 -17.72
N PRO A 181 -0.70 -11.47 -18.65
CA PRO A 181 -1.62 -12.27 -19.45
C PRO A 181 -2.51 -13.19 -18.61
N HIS A 182 -2.04 -13.59 -17.42
CA HIS A 182 -2.78 -14.47 -16.52
C HIS A 182 -4.03 -13.83 -15.90
N LYS A 183 -4.12 -12.49 -15.90
CA LYS A 183 -5.30 -11.77 -15.39
C LYS A 183 -6.27 -11.37 -16.48
N GLN A 184 -5.84 -11.36 -17.74
CA GLN A 184 -6.66 -10.92 -18.87
C GLN A 184 -7.81 -11.90 -19.13
N ASN A 185 -8.92 -11.39 -19.65
CA ASN A 185 -10.18 -12.12 -19.86
C ASN A 185 -10.78 -12.70 -18.57
N MET A 186 -10.39 -12.16 -17.41
CA MET A 186 -11.01 -12.43 -16.11
C MET A 186 -11.84 -11.24 -15.65
N LEU A 187 -12.49 -11.38 -14.50
CA LEU A 187 -13.22 -10.32 -13.82
C LEU A 187 -12.54 -10.00 -12.48
N LEU A 188 -12.54 -8.73 -12.08
CA LEU A 188 -12.10 -8.35 -10.73
C LEU A 188 -13.01 -9.00 -9.67
N PRO A 189 -12.44 -9.50 -8.56
CA PRO A 189 -13.21 -10.10 -7.48
C PRO A 189 -14.16 -9.08 -6.83
N GLY A 190 -15.41 -9.50 -6.62
CA GLY A 190 -16.47 -8.67 -6.04
C GLY A 190 -17.13 -7.75 -7.07
N THR A 191 -16.41 -6.77 -7.61
CA THR A 191 -16.96 -5.74 -8.52
C THR A 191 -17.26 -6.25 -9.92
N ARG A 192 -16.65 -7.37 -10.32
CA ARG A 192 -16.85 -8.02 -11.64
C ARG A 192 -16.50 -7.13 -12.83
N ILE A 193 -15.63 -6.15 -12.65
CA ILE A 193 -15.11 -5.32 -13.74
C ILE A 193 -14.21 -6.19 -14.63
N PRO A 194 -14.39 -6.21 -15.97
CA PRO A 194 -13.55 -6.99 -16.87
C PRO A 194 -12.08 -6.54 -16.85
N VAL A 195 -11.17 -7.51 -16.94
CA VAL A 195 -9.73 -7.26 -17.10
C VAL A 195 -9.33 -7.58 -18.54
N LEU A 196 -8.88 -6.56 -19.28
CA LEU A 196 -8.50 -6.66 -20.70
C LEU A 196 -6.98 -6.52 -20.89
N ALA A 197 -6.51 -6.78 -22.11
CA ALA A 197 -5.15 -6.47 -22.52
C ALA A 197 -4.94 -4.95 -22.68
N PRO A 198 -3.72 -4.42 -22.48
CA PRO A 198 -3.45 -2.98 -22.58
C PRO A 198 -3.88 -2.31 -23.88
N ASP A 199 -3.86 -3.03 -25.01
CA ASP A 199 -4.26 -2.51 -26.33
C ASP A 199 -5.71 -2.00 -26.37
N ALA A 200 -6.59 -2.51 -25.49
CA ALA A 200 -7.97 -2.05 -25.36
C ALA A 200 -8.08 -0.55 -25.03
N ILE A 201 -7.04 0.05 -24.41
CA ILE A 201 -7.01 1.50 -24.17
C ILE A 201 -6.95 2.28 -25.48
N ARG A 202 -6.13 1.87 -26.45
CA ARG A 202 -6.04 2.57 -27.76
C ARG A 202 -7.32 2.43 -28.57
N GLU A 203 -7.96 1.28 -28.48
CA GLU A 203 -9.24 1.04 -29.17
C GLU A 203 -10.35 1.90 -28.56
N LYS A 204 -10.42 1.96 -27.23
CA LYS A 204 -11.49 2.67 -26.51
C LYS A 204 -11.29 4.19 -26.48
N LYS A 205 -10.05 4.67 -26.44
CA LYS A 205 -9.67 6.09 -26.26
C LYS A 205 -10.44 6.77 -25.10
N PRO A 206 -10.27 6.29 -23.85
CA PRO A 206 -10.99 6.81 -22.69
C PRO A 206 -10.60 8.26 -22.38
N ASP A 207 -11.52 9.03 -21.77
CA ASP A 207 -11.22 10.36 -21.25
C ASP A 207 -10.32 10.29 -20.02
N PHE A 208 -10.50 9.26 -19.18
CA PHE A 208 -9.74 9.05 -17.95
C PHE A 208 -9.26 7.61 -17.80
N VAL A 209 -8.00 7.47 -17.37
CA VAL A 209 -7.39 6.20 -16.99
C VAL A 209 -7.05 6.24 -15.50
N LEU A 210 -7.82 5.52 -14.69
CA LEU A 210 -7.64 5.38 -13.26
C LEU A 210 -6.52 4.37 -12.95
N ILE A 211 -5.38 4.86 -12.44
CA ILE A 211 -4.21 4.04 -12.09
C ILE A 211 -4.45 3.37 -10.73
N LEU A 212 -4.80 2.08 -10.75
CA LEU A 212 -5.00 1.28 -9.54
C LEU A 212 -3.69 0.89 -8.83
N PRO A 213 -2.59 0.54 -9.52
CA PRO A 213 -1.27 0.40 -8.91
C PRO A 213 -0.58 1.77 -8.85
N TRP A 214 -1.14 2.70 -8.08
CA TRP A 214 -0.66 4.09 -7.96
C TRP A 214 0.81 4.20 -7.53
N ASN A 215 1.35 3.19 -6.85
CA ASN A 215 2.78 3.11 -6.50
C ASN A 215 3.71 2.99 -7.73
N LEU A 216 3.15 2.68 -8.91
CA LEU A 216 3.85 2.63 -10.20
C LEU A 216 3.42 3.76 -11.14
N LYS A 217 2.79 4.84 -10.62
CA LYS A 217 2.16 5.87 -11.46
C LYS A 217 3.10 6.47 -12.50
N ASN A 218 4.34 6.79 -12.14
CA ASN A 218 5.30 7.41 -13.06
C ASN A 218 5.65 6.47 -14.21
N GLU A 219 6.00 5.21 -13.91
CA GLU A 219 6.32 4.19 -14.92
C GLU A 219 5.14 3.95 -15.87
N ILE A 220 3.92 3.93 -15.34
CA ILE A 220 2.69 3.73 -16.12
C ILE A 220 2.40 4.92 -17.01
N ILE A 221 2.54 6.15 -16.50
CA ILE A 221 2.35 7.39 -17.27
C ILE A 221 3.36 7.46 -18.41
N ASP A 222 4.62 7.11 -18.16
CA ASP A 222 5.67 7.10 -19.17
C ASP A 222 5.38 6.06 -20.27
N THR A 223 5.08 4.82 -19.84
CA THR A 223 4.79 3.70 -20.75
C THR A 223 3.52 3.93 -21.58
N MET A 224 2.51 4.58 -20.99
CA MET A 224 1.22 4.83 -21.62
C MET A 224 1.04 6.29 -22.06
N SER A 225 2.14 7.01 -22.26
CA SER A 225 2.16 8.44 -22.61
C SER A 225 1.34 8.80 -23.85
N TYR A 226 1.18 7.84 -24.76
CA TYR A 226 0.32 7.94 -25.95
C TYR A 226 -1.16 8.25 -25.63
N ILE A 227 -1.62 8.05 -24.40
CA ILE A 227 -2.98 8.44 -23.96
C ILE A 227 -3.25 9.93 -24.18
N ARG A 228 -2.20 10.76 -24.14
CA ARG A 228 -2.30 12.20 -24.38
C ARG A 228 -2.64 12.54 -25.84
N GLU A 229 -2.43 11.64 -26.80
CA GLU A 229 -2.70 11.87 -28.24
C GLU A 229 -4.16 12.18 -28.55
N TRP A 230 -5.11 11.67 -27.76
CA TRP A 230 -6.54 11.99 -27.89
C TRP A 230 -7.06 12.86 -26.74
N GLY A 231 -6.17 13.40 -25.91
CA GLY A 231 -6.52 14.23 -24.76
C GLY A 231 -7.00 13.46 -23.52
N GLY A 232 -6.77 12.14 -23.46
CA GLY A 232 -7.03 11.35 -22.26
C GLY A 232 -6.11 11.77 -21.11
N LYS A 233 -6.59 11.59 -19.87
CA LYS A 233 -5.88 11.97 -18.64
C LYS A 233 -5.68 10.78 -17.73
N PHE A 234 -4.62 10.81 -16.94
CA PHE A 234 -4.42 9.83 -15.88
C PHE A 234 -5.06 10.32 -14.59
N VAL A 235 -5.53 9.38 -13.77
CA VAL A 235 -6.12 9.68 -12.47
C VAL A 235 -5.54 8.74 -11.42
N THR A 236 -5.14 9.25 -10.26
CA THR A 236 -4.79 8.41 -9.11
C THR A 236 -5.85 8.55 -8.01
N PRO A 237 -6.26 7.46 -7.34
CA PRO A 237 -7.29 7.51 -6.30
C PRO A 237 -6.76 7.77 -4.88
N ILE A 238 -5.46 7.57 -4.66
CA ILE A 238 -4.77 7.63 -3.36
C ILE A 238 -3.58 8.60 -3.50
N PRO A 239 -3.37 9.54 -2.55
CA PRO A 239 -4.09 9.76 -1.28
C PRO A 239 -5.48 10.40 -1.42
N GLY A 240 -5.85 10.79 -2.64
CA GLY A 240 -7.14 11.33 -3.03
C GLY A 240 -7.18 11.45 -4.55
N ILE A 241 -8.33 11.84 -5.11
CA ILE A 241 -8.44 12.02 -6.57
C ILE A 241 -7.50 13.12 -7.04
N GLU A 242 -6.55 12.73 -7.90
CA GLU A 242 -5.63 13.64 -8.59
C GLU A 242 -5.68 13.33 -10.09
N ILE A 243 -5.91 14.37 -10.92
CA ILE A 243 -5.91 14.27 -12.39
C ILE A 243 -4.57 14.81 -12.91
N LEU A 244 -3.87 14.01 -13.73
CA LEU A 244 -2.49 14.20 -14.20
C LEU A 244 -2.37 14.39 -15.73
#